data_AF-A0A2V9KNR3-F1
#
_entry.id   AF-A0A2V9KNR3-F1
#
_cell.length_a   1.000
_cell.length_b   1.000
_cell.length_c   1.000
_cell.angle_alpha   90.00
_cell.angle_beta   90.00
_cell.angle_gamma   90.00
#
_symmetry.space_group_name_H-M   'P 1'
#
loop_
_entity.id
_entity.type
_entity.pdbx_description
1 polymer ?
#
loop_
_entity_poly.entity_id
_entity_poly.type
_entity_poly.pdbx_seq_one_letter_code
_entity_poly.pdbx_strand_id
1 'polypeptide(L)'
;MAAAYQDNAHVSYSVDAGKHWQSASGVEPADYRVSGDVSIAYDAHGHAVLCYMAFDKLGTFNYWAHNATRNGLFVRRSLDGGKTWEAQHNAIIRQETAPGIPWEDKPYIVADSSSGAYAGNLYVGWTRWTLADSEILLSRSSDDGKTWSAPLEIDTHRGLPRDDNGALEGFTGAVGRDSTLYVAWADANSIVFTSSQDGGRSFAPPRSIVAVAPIMFHVQAVARANGFPVIAIDPRTDKLYVTWSDYRNGDVDVFCLTSQDRGHTWSPSVRVNSDAVHDGADQFFHWLAVDPANGAAYVIYYDRRSDPTNRKARVVLARSTDGGRSFTNYAWTDTVFDPAEVFLGDYTGIAAQGGRVYGVWTEKPELPRSRDTIVRVGVADFGTK
;
A
#
# COMPACT_ATOMS: atom_id res chain seq x y z
N MET A 1 -7.42 16.76 -2.48
CA MET A 1 -6.49 15.60 -2.46
C MET A 1 -5.76 15.61 -1.13
N ALA A 2 -5.37 14.44 -0.64
CA ALA A 2 -4.66 14.28 0.60
C ALA A 2 -3.50 13.31 0.41
N ALA A 3 -2.40 13.55 1.11
CA ALA A 3 -1.23 12.68 1.19
C ALA A 3 -1.02 12.34 2.66
N ALA A 4 -1.14 11.05 2.99
CA ALA A 4 -0.83 10.53 4.31
C ALA A 4 0.63 10.06 4.35
N TYR A 5 1.33 10.31 5.46
CA TYR A 5 2.71 9.88 5.67
C TYR A 5 3.00 9.64 7.15
N GLN A 6 4.15 9.02 7.43
CA GLN A 6 4.53 8.56 8.77
C GLN A 6 5.77 9.28 9.32
N ASP A 7 5.53 9.98 10.42
CA ASP A 7 6.45 10.39 11.49
C ASP A 7 5.63 10.51 12.80
N ASN A 8 4.73 9.53 13.01
CA ASN A 8 3.33 9.67 13.44
C ASN A 8 2.37 9.84 12.27
N ALA A 9 1.10 9.51 12.48
CA ALA A 9 0.09 9.61 11.44
C ALA A 9 -0.18 11.08 11.09
N HIS A 10 0.33 11.51 9.93
CA HIS A 10 0.14 12.86 9.42
C HIS A 10 -0.57 12.85 8.07
N VAL A 11 -1.27 13.95 7.80
CA VAL A 11 -1.86 14.22 6.48
C VAL A 11 -1.54 15.64 6.07
N SER A 12 -1.15 15.81 4.81
CA SER A 12 -1.19 17.10 4.12
C SER A 12 -2.25 17.07 3.03
N TYR A 13 -2.87 18.20 2.73
CA TYR A 13 -3.93 18.31 1.74
C TYR A 13 -3.67 19.44 0.74
N SER A 14 -4.28 19.30 -0.44
CA SER A 14 -4.28 20.31 -1.50
C SER A 14 -5.68 20.43 -2.10
N VAL A 15 -6.08 21.67 -2.37
CA VAL A 15 -7.38 22.05 -2.95
C VAL A 15 -7.27 22.60 -4.38
N ASP A 16 -6.06 22.63 -4.94
CA ASP A 16 -5.75 23.28 -6.21
C ASP A 16 -4.94 22.39 -7.17
N ALA A 17 -5.28 21.10 -7.14
CA ALA A 17 -4.66 20.06 -7.96
C ALA A 17 -3.16 19.85 -7.66
N GLY A 18 -2.77 19.94 -6.39
CA GLY A 18 -1.42 19.60 -5.94
C GLY A 18 -0.39 20.72 -6.08
N LYS A 19 -0.82 21.95 -6.41
CA LYS A 19 0.07 23.11 -6.57
C LYS A 19 0.52 23.65 -5.22
N HIS A 20 -0.39 23.74 -4.26
CA HIS A 20 -0.08 24.15 -2.89
C HIS A 20 -0.59 23.10 -1.90
N TRP A 21 0.21 22.86 -0.86
CA TRP A 21 -0.07 21.88 0.18
C TRP A 21 -0.08 22.53 1.56
N GLN A 22 -0.98 22.04 2.41
CA GLN A 22 -1.08 22.45 3.81
C GLN A 22 -1.14 21.20 4.68
N SER A 23 -0.37 21.18 5.78
CA SER A 23 -0.46 20.11 6.76
C SER A 23 -1.74 20.25 7.58
N ALA A 24 -2.49 19.16 7.71
CA ALA A 24 -3.62 19.08 8.62
C ALA A 24 -3.13 18.95 10.07
N SER A 25 -3.84 19.59 11.00
CA SER A 25 -3.55 19.51 12.43
C SER A 25 -4.43 18.49 13.13
N GLY A 26 -3.94 17.89 14.22
CA GLY A 26 -4.75 17.01 15.08
C GLY A 26 -5.13 15.68 14.43
N VAL A 27 -4.27 15.18 13.53
CA VAL A 27 -4.44 13.87 12.88
C VAL A 27 -3.91 12.75 13.78
N GLU A 28 -2.74 12.95 14.36
CA GLU A 28 -2.09 11.99 15.25
C GLU A 28 -2.96 11.66 16.49
N PRO A 29 -2.96 10.41 16.97
CA PRO A 29 -3.60 10.05 18.23
C PRO A 29 -2.84 10.67 19.41
N ALA A 30 -3.56 11.34 20.31
CA ALA A 30 -2.95 11.92 21.51
C ALA A 30 -2.73 10.89 22.64
N ASP A 31 -3.33 9.71 22.53
CA ASP A 31 -3.37 8.67 23.56
C ASP A 31 -2.38 7.52 23.33
N TYR A 32 -1.55 7.58 22.27
CA TYR A 32 -0.50 6.61 21.96
C TYR A 32 0.86 7.30 21.76
N ARG A 33 1.96 6.59 22.00
CA ARG A 33 3.31 7.17 21.84
C ARG A 33 3.79 7.23 20.39
N VAL A 34 3.34 6.29 19.56
CA VAL A 34 3.72 6.18 18.15
C VAL A 34 2.49 5.82 17.33
N SER A 35 2.42 6.35 16.12
CA SER A 35 1.47 5.94 15.08
C SER A 35 2.16 5.86 13.72
N GLY A 36 1.62 5.09 12.80
CA GLY A 36 2.27 4.82 11.52
C GLY A 36 1.45 3.91 10.62
N ASP A 37 2.13 3.31 9.63
CA ASP A 37 1.57 2.46 8.59
C ASP A 37 0.26 3.02 8.05
N VAL A 38 0.37 4.24 7.54
CA VAL A 38 -0.80 5.01 7.14
C VAL A 38 -1.28 4.60 5.75
N SER A 39 -2.59 4.48 5.62
CA SER A 39 -3.28 4.38 4.33
C SER A 39 -4.47 5.32 4.32
N ILE A 40 -4.86 5.81 3.15
CA ILE A 40 -5.97 6.77 3.02
C ILE A 40 -6.82 6.42 1.81
N ALA A 41 -8.13 6.41 1.98
CA ALA A 41 -9.10 6.25 0.91
C ALA A 41 -10.10 7.41 0.92
N TYR A 42 -10.69 7.69 -0.24
CA TYR A 42 -11.86 8.56 -0.34
C TYR A 42 -13.09 7.70 -0.53
N ASP A 43 -14.16 8.02 0.19
CA ASP A 43 -15.48 7.46 -0.08
C ASP A 43 -16.15 8.17 -1.29
N ALA A 44 -17.32 7.68 -1.68
CA ALA A 44 -18.09 8.28 -2.79
C ALA A 44 -18.64 9.69 -2.49
N HIS A 45 -18.64 10.13 -1.23
CA HIS A 45 -19.07 11.45 -0.80
C HIS A 45 -17.92 12.47 -0.76
N GLY A 46 -16.69 12.03 -1.02
CA GLY A 46 -15.49 12.86 -0.95
C GLY A 46 -14.93 13.02 0.46
N HIS A 47 -15.42 12.22 1.43
CA HIS A 47 -14.78 12.13 2.74
C HIS A 47 -13.47 11.36 2.61
N ALA A 48 -12.42 11.86 3.25
CA ALA A 48 -11.17 11.14 3.35
C ALA A 48 -11.16 10.32 4.64
N VAL A 49 -10.82 9.03 4.54
CA VAL A 49 -10.70 8.12 5.68
C VAL A 49 -9.25 7.67 5.78
N LEU A 50 -8.57 8.11 6.82
CA LEU A 50 -7.22 7.71 7.18
C LEU A 50 -7.30 6.47 8.04
N CYS A 51 -6.53 5.45 7.71
CA CYS A 51 -6.29 4.28 8.54
C CYS A 51 -4.82 4.24 8.97
N TYR A 52 -4.57 3.83 10.20
CA TYR A 52 -3.24 3.80 10.77
C TYR A 52 -3.17 2.84 11.97
N MET A 53 -1.96 2.36 12.26
CA MET A 53 -1.65 1.68 13.52
C MET A 53 -1.24 2.69 14.60
N ALA A 54 -1.49 2.39 15.88
CA ALA A 54 -0.93 3.15 17.00
C ALA A 54 -0.54 2.25 18.18
N PHE A 55 0.54 2.60 18.88
CA PHE A 55 1.12 1.78 19.94
C PHE A 55 2.02 2.57 20.91
N ASP A 56 2.29 1.98 22.07
CA ASP A 56 3.18 2.57 23.08
C ASP A 56 4.64 2.07 22.99
N LYS A 57 4.80 0.82 22.58
CA LYS A 57 6.10 0.17 22.42
C LYS A 57 5.98 -0.93 21.36
N LEU A 58 6.80 -0.79 20.32
CA LEU A 58 7.02 -1.82 19.31
C LEU A 58 7.60 -3.09 19.94
N GLY A 59 7.23 -4.25 19.41
CA GLY A 59 7.81 -5.52 19.81
C GLY A 59 9.29 -5.67 19.45
N THR A 60 9.79 -6.87 19.66
CA THR A 60 11.17 -7.23 19.35
C THR A 60 11.39 -7.17 17.84
N PHE A 61 12.56 -6.71 17.40
CA PHE A 61 12.88 -6.57 15.97
C PHE A 61 12.57 -7.85 15.16
N ASN A 62 11.74 -7.71 14.13
CA ASN A 62 11.20 -8.76 13.27
C ASN A 62 10.38 -9.85 14.01
N TYR A 63 9.93 -9.59 15.23
CA TYR A 63 9.06 -10.49 15.99
C TYR A 63 8.07 -9.66 16.79
N TRP A 64 7.16 -8.99 16.07
CA TRP A 64 6.43 -7.82 16.57
C TRP A 64 5.47 -8.11 17.72
N ALA A 65 4.93 -9.31 17.83
CA ALA A 65 4.12 -9.70 19.00
C ALA A 65 4.96 -9.86 20.28
N HIS A 66 6.24 -10.22 20.15
CA HIS A 66 7.09 -10.50 21.31
C HIS A 66 7.51 -9.21 22.02
N ASN A 67 7.10 -9.07 23.29
CA ASN A 67 7.33 -7.92 24.16
C ASN A 67 6.68 -6.59 23.71
N ALA A 68 5.66 -6.67 22.85
CA ALA A 68 4.80 -5.52 22.56
C ALA A 68 4.01 -5.07 23.78
N THR A 69 3.56 -3.82 23.76
CA THR A 69 2.53 -3.31 24.67
C THR A 69 1.28 -2.96 23.88
N ARG A 70 0.31 -2.31 24.53
CA ARG A 70 -0.94 -1.91 23.89
C ARG A 70 -0.70 -1.32 22.50
N ASN A 71 -1.49 -1.82 21.55
CA ASN A 71 -1.47 -1.45 20.16
C ASN A 71 -2.88 -1.57 19.58
N GLY A 72 -3.09 -1.10 18.36
CA GLY A 72 -4.36 -1.24 17.68
C GLY A 72 -4.38 -0.53 16.35
N LEU A 73 -5.48 -0.73 15.64
CA LEU A 73 -5.74 -0.13 14.33
C LEU A 73 -6.93 0.80 14.44
N PHE A 74 -6.79 1.96 13.83
CA PHE A 74 -7.74 3.05 13.94
C PHE A 74 -8.06 3.61 12.57
N VAL A 75 -9.25 4.20 12.47
CA VAL A 75 -9.56 5.14 11.41
C VAL A 75 -9.88 6.51 11.96
N ARG A 76 -9.61 7.53 11.16
CA ARG A 76 -10.08 8.90 11.39
C ARG A 76 -10.68 9.41 10.09
N ARG A 77 -11.68 10.27 10.19
CA ARG A 77 -12.40 10.78 9.02
C ARG A 77 -12.20 12.27 8.87
N SER A 78 -12.23 12.72 7.63
CA SER A 78 -12.28 14.12 7.24
C SER A 78 -13.46 14.30 6.31
N LEU A 79 -14.40 15.15 6.71
CA LEU A 79 -15.63 15.42 5.95
C LEU A 79 -15.47 16.55 4.93
N ASP A 80 -14.28 17.16 4.86
CA ASP A 80 -13.96 18.30 4.00
C ASP A 80 -12.72 18.03 3.11
N GLY A 81 -12.51 16.76 2.74
CA GLY A 81 -11.51 16.36 1.76
C GLY A 81 -10.06 16.39 2.26
N GLY A 82 -9.85 16.14 3.56
CA GLY A 82 -8.55 16.04 4.21
C GLY A 82 -8.11 17.30 4.98
N LYS A 83 -8.93 18.36 5.00
CA LYS A 83 -8.56 19.65 5.58
C LYS A 83 -8.70 19.67 7.10
N THR A 84 -9.80 19.18 7.62
CA THR A 84 -10.04 18.98 9.06
C THR A 84 -10.39 17.53 9.35
N TRP A 85 -10.01 17.06 10.52
CA TRP A 85 -10.18 15.67 10.93
C TRP A 85 -11.01 15.59 12.20
N GLU A 86 -11.85 14.56 12.30
CA GLU A 86 -12.61 14.30 13.50
C GLU A 86 -11.66 14.12 14.70
N ALA A 87 -12.05 14.70 15.85
CA ALA A 87 -11.19 14.72 17.03
C ALA A 87 -10.95 13.31 17.62
N GLN A 88 -11.94 12.43 17.46
CA GLN A 88 -11.86 11.05 17.93
C GLN A 88 -11.53 10.13 16.75
N HIS A 89 -10.60 9.21 16.97
CA HIS A 89 -10.38 8.08 16.06
C HIS A 89 -11.31 6.92 16.43
N ASN A 90 -11.84 6.22 15.43
CA ASN A 90 -12.66 5.03 15.64
C ASN A 90 -11.75 3.81 15.63
N ALA A 91 -11.89 2.96 16.65
CA ALA A 91 -11.12 1.73 16.73
C ALA A 91 -11.69 0.68 15.78
N ILE A 92 -10.81 0.10 14.97
CA ILE A 92 -11.08 -1.17 14.27
C ILE A 92 -10.82 -2.30 15.26
N ILE A 93 -9.70 -2.21 15.98
CA ILE A 93 -9.30 -3.13 17.03
C ILE A 93 -8.36 -2.46 18.04
N ARG A 94 -8.44 -2.88 19.30
CA ARG A 94 -7.53 -2.48 20.38
C ARG A 94 -7.02 -3.73 21.11
N GLN A 95 -5.73 -3.74 21.40
CA GLN A 95 -5.06 -4.68 22.28
C GLN A 95 -4.61 -3.92 23.53
N GLU A 96 -5.17 -4.23 24.70
CA GLU A 96 -4.70 -3.66 25.97
C GLU A 96 -3.42 -4.35 26.43
N THR A 97 -2.55 -3.64 27.15
CA THR A 97 -1.25 -4.22 27.58
C THR A 97 -1.48 -5.43 28.47
N ALA A 98 -1.14 -6.62 27.95
CA ALA A 98 -1.11 -7.89 28.67
C ALA A 98 0.01 -8.78 28.10
N PRO A 99 0.47 -9.81 28.84
CA PRO A 99 1.46 -10.75 28.32
C PRO A 99 0.94 -11.46 27.05
N GLY A 100 1.76 -11.44 25.99
CA GLY A 100 1.49 -12.20 24.77
C GLY A 100 0.35 -11.67 23.90
N ILE A 101 -0.01 -10.39 24.04
CA ILE A 101 -0.96 -9.78 23.10
C ILE A 101 -0.47 -9.87 21.65
N PRO A 102 -1.40 -9.99 20.68
CA PRO A 102 -1.07 -9.84 19.28
C PRO A 102 -0.56 -8.43 18.94
N TRP A 103 0.13 -8.35 17.81
CA TRP A 103 0.51 -7.08 17.19
C TRP A 103 -0.23 -6.92 15.86
N GLU A 104 -0.97 -5.82 15.73
CA GLU A 104 -1.72 -5.52 14.51
C GLU A 104 -0.89 -4.55 13.64
N ASP A 105 -0.53 -4.97 12.42
CA ASP A 105 0.48 -4.31 11.58
C ASP A 105 0.01 -4.10 10.14
N LYS A 106 0.59 -3.12 9.44
CA LYS A 106 0.36 -2.85 8.02
C LYS A 106 -1.13 -2.77 7.61
N PRO A 107 -1.97 -1.94 8.28
CA PRO A 107 -3.35 -1.80 7.90
C PRO A 107 -3.51 -1.07 6.55
N TYR A 108 -4.38 -1.59 5.70
CA TYR A 108 -4.72 -0.96 4.43
C TYR A 108 -6.22 -0.78 4.28
N ILE A 109 -6.65 0.47 4.09
CA ILE A 109 -8.06 0.81 3.89
C ILE A 109 -8.46 0.78 2.41
N VAL A 110 -9.63 0.21 2.15
CA VAL A 110 -10.29 0.14 0.84
C VAL A 110 -11.71 0.67 0.98
N ALA A 111 -12.10 1.60 0.10
CA ALA A 111 -13.45 2.14 0.05
C ALA A 111 -14.23 1.57 -1.14
N ASP A 112 -15.45 1.09 -0.90
CA ASP A 112 -16.41 0.78 -1.96
C ASP A 112 -17.02 2.09 -2.48
N SER A 113 -16.40 2.62 -3.53
CA SER A 113 -16.92 3.76 -4.30
C SER A 113 -17.72 3.34 -5.54
N SER A 114 -18.13 2.07 -5.60
CA SER A 114 -18.92 1.55 -6.71
C SER A 114 -20.38 1.99 -6.64
N SER A 115 -21.19 1.48 -7.56
CA SER A 115 -22.66 1.60 -7.53
C SER A 115 -23.34 0.27 -7.18
N GLY A 116 -22.58 -0.69 -6.62
CA GLY A 116 -23.06 -2.02 -6.28
C GLY A 116 -23.88 -2.06 -4.98
N ALA A 117 -24.26 -3.27 -4.58
CA ALA A 117 -25.15 -3.49 -3.43
C ALA A 117 -24.53 -3.07 -2.07
N TYR A 118 -23.21 -2.90 -2.02
CA TYR A 118 -22.47 -2.55 -0.81
C TYR A 118 -21.69 -1.23 -0.94
N ALA A 119 -22.06 -0.40 -1.92
CA ALA A 119 -21.51 0.94 -2.10
C ALA A 119 -21.52 1.73 -0.78
N GLY A 120 -20.39 2.38 -0.48
CA GLY A 120 -20.15 3.10 0.77
C GLY A 120 -19.58 2.24 1.90
N ASN A 121 -19.48 0.92 1.75
CA ASN A 121 -18.73 0.10 2.71
C ASN A 121 -17.24 0.48 2.70
N LEU A 122 -16.62 0.37 3.87
CA LEU A 122 -15.17 0.45 4.02
C LEU A 122 -14.64 -0.89 4.51
N TYR A 123 -13.45 -1.26 4.07
CA TYR A 123 -12.75 -2.47 4.45
C TYR A 123 -11.35 -2.12 4.91
N VAL A 124 -10.91 -2.70 6.02
CA VAL A 124 -9.50 -2.64 6.43
C VAL A 124 -9.02 -4.07 6.58
N GLY A 125 -7.97 -4.40 5.84
CA GLY A 125 -7.22 -5.63 6.04
C GLY A 125 -5.82 -5.33 6.57
N TRP A 126 -5.25 -6.27 7.30
CA TRP A 126 -3.97 -6.10 7.98
C TRP A 126 -3.34 -7.45 8.31
N THR A 127 -2.07 -7.42 8.71
CA THR A 127 -1.37 -8.58 9.27
C THR A 127 -1.47 -8.56 10.78
N ARG A 128 -1.98 -9.64 11.37
CA ARG A 128 -1.84 -9.88 12.80
C ARG A 128 -0.64 -10.78 13.04
N TRP A 129 0.23 -10.37 13.95
CA TRP A 129 1.28 -11.20 14.49
C TRP A 129 0.86 -11.74 15.85
N THR A 130 1.03 -13.04 16.04
CA THR A 130 0.98 -13.68 17.35
C THR A 130 2.38 -14.12 17.77
N LEU A 131 2.52 -14.71 18.96
CA LEU A 131 3.78 -15.34 19.34
C LEU A 131 4.08 -16.57 18.48
N ALA A 132 3.08 -17.20 17.87
CA ALA A 132 3.24 -18.46 17.15
C ALA A 132 3.29 -18.28 15.63
N ASP A 133 2.59 -17.27 15.10
CA ASP A 133 2.32 -17.14 13.67
C ASP A 133 2.01 -15.70 13.21
N SER A 134 1.75 -15.56 11.91
CA SER A 134 1.10 -14.41 11.28
C SER A 134 -0.22 -14.82 10.60
N GLU A 135 -1.19 -13.90 10.62
CA GLU A 135 -2.55 -14.05 10.12
C GLU A 135 -2.91 -12.86 9.21
N ILE A 136 -3.76 -13.07 8.19
CA ILE A 136 -4.38 -11.98 7.42
C ILE A 136 -5.82 -11.83 7.86
N LEU A 137 -6.12 -10.65 8.39
CA LEU A 137 -7.43 -10.31 8.92
C LEU A 137 -8.09 -9.21 8.11
N LEU A 138 -9.41 -9.16 8.18
CA LEU A 138 -10.24 -8.09 7.62
C LEU A 138 -11.35 -7.69 8.58
N SER A 139 -11.63 -6.40 8.63
CA SER A 139 -12.82 -5.83 9.27
C SER A 139 -13.50 -4.87 8.30
N ARG A 140 -14.82 -4.77 8.42
CA ARG A 140 -15.63 -3.93 7.55
C ARG A 140 -16.47 -2.95 8.35
N SER A 141 -16.72 -1.79 7.75
CA SER A 141 -17.72 -0.83 8.18
C SER A 141 -18.79 -0.67 7.10
N SER A 142 -20.05 -0.58 7.53
CA SER A 142 -21.19 -0.26 6.67
C SER A 142 -21.92 1.00 7.13
N ASP A 143 -21.25 1.82 7.94
CA ASP A 143 -21.79 3.03 8.57
C ASP A 143 -20.80 4.20 8.49
N ASP A 144 -20.08 4.29 7.36
CA ASP A 144 -19.12 5.36 7.07
C ASP A 144 -17.96 5.38 8.08
N GLY A 145 -17.39 4.22 8.41
CA GLY A 145 -16.21 4.09 9.27
C GLY A 145 -16.43 4.43 10.75
N LYS A 146 -17.68 4.55 11.20
CA LYS A 146 -18.02 4.83 12.60
C LYS A 146 -17.88 3.59 13.46
N THR A 147 -18.35 2.44 12.98
CA THR A 147 -18.21 1.15 13.64
C THR A 147 -17.64 0.12 12.68
N TRP A 148 -16.98 -0.89 13.27
CA TRP A 148 -16.25 -1.93 12.57
C TRP A 148 -16.72 -3.29 13.06
N SER A 149 -16.80 -4.27 12.15
CA SER A 149 -17.11 -5.65 12.52
C SER A 149 -15.99 -6.27 13.35
N ALA A 150 -16.29 -7.37 14.04
CA ALA A 150 -15.24 -8.22 14.56
C ALA A 150 -14.28 -8.64 13.41
N PRO A 151 -12.96 -8.74 13.67
CA PRO A 151 -12.02 -9.23 12.67
C PRO A 151 -12.40 -10.61 12.15
N LEU A 152 -12.38 -10.75 10.83
CA LEU A 152 -12.52 -12.02 10.12
C LEU A 152 -11.14 -12.41 9.59
N GLU A 153 -10.70 -13.62 9.92
CA GLU A 153 -9.53 -14.23 9.31
C GLU A 153 -9.86 -14.71 7.89
N ILE A 154 -9.03 -14.33 6.92
CA ILE A 154 -9.27 -14.61 5.49
C ILE A 154 -8.19 -15.49 4.86
N ASP A 155 -7.11 -15.78 5.57
CA ASP A 155 -6.18 -16.84 5.20
C ASP A 155 -6.72 -18.23 5.58
N THR A 156 -6.09 -19.28 5.05
CA THR A 156 -6.44 -20.68 5.37
C THR A 156 -5.26 -21.48 5.91
N HIS A 157 -4.12 -20.82 6.15
CA HIS A 157 -2.96 -21.41 6.80
C HIS A 157 -2.13 -20.31 7.42
N ARG A 158 -1.45 -20.62 8.52
CA ARG A 158 -0.63 -19.67 9.26
C ARG A 158 0.72 -19.41 8.59
N GLY A 159 1.19 -18.17 8.66
CA GLY A 159 2.56 -17.79 8.33
C GLY A 159 3.49 -17.87 9.55
N LEU A 160 4.79 -17.69 9.35
CA LEU A 160 5.76 -17.60 10.44
C LEU A 160 5.58 -16.30 11.24
N PRO A 161 5.97 -16.26 12.53
CA PRO A 161 5.79 -15.09 13.39
C PRO A 161 6.89 -14.03 13.20
N ARG A 162 7.53 -13.99 12.03
CA ARG A 162 8.64 -13.06 11.75
C ARG A 162 8.49 -12.26 10.46
N ASP A 163 8.68 -10.95 10.58
CA ASP A 163 8.60 -9.97 9.48
C ASP A 163 9.63 -10.25 8.38
N ASP A 164 10.78 -10.84 8.71
CA ASP A 164 11.87 -11.04 7.75
C ASP A 164 11.77 -12.32 6.91
N ASN A 165 10.90 -13.27 7.25
CA ASN A 165 10.89 -14.56 6.58
C ASN A 165 9.60 -15.37 6.81
N GLY A 166 8.89 -15.68 5.73
CA GLY A 166 7.82 -16.69 5.70
C GLY A 166 6.52 -16.30 6.39
N ALA A 167 6.31 -15.01 6.66
CA ALA A 167 5.04 -14.49 7.16
C ALA A 167 4.00 -14.31 6.06
N LEU A 168 2.73 -14.20 6.47
CA LEU A 168 1.67 -13.67 5.64
C LEU A 168 1.59 -12.16 5.78
N GLU A 169 1.71 -11.43 4.68
CA GLU A 169 1.74 -9.98 4.79
C GLU A 169 1.47 -9.20 3.50
N GLY A 170 1.21 -7.89 3.64
CA GLY A 170 1.04 -6.98 2.51
C GLY A 170 -0.36 -7.03 1.92
N PHE A 171 -1.37 -7.05 2.79
CA PHE A 171 -2.76 -6.95 2.37
C PHE A 171 -2.97 -5.70 1.50
N THR A 172 -3.54 -5.88 0.31
CA THR A 172 -4.13 -4.81 -0.48
C THR A 172 -5.47 -5.26 -1.07
N GLY A 173 -6.33 -4.31 -1.43
CA GLY A 173 -7.63 -4.63 -2.00
C GLY A 173 -8.16 -3.59 -2.99
N ALA A 174 -9.10 -4.04 -3.82
CA ALA A 174 -9.79 -3.25 -4.83
C ALA A 174 -11.25 -3.68 -4.93
N VAL A 175 -12.15 -2.77 -5.28
CA VAL A 175 -13.60 -3.04 -5.36
C VAL A 175 -14.09 -2.94 -6.80
N GLY A 176 -14.76 -3.98 -7.28
CA GLY A 176 -15.42 -4.02 -8.59
C GLY A 176 -16.72 -3.21 -8.62
N ARG A 177 -17.24 -2.97 -9.83
CA ARG A 177 -18.47 -2.16 -10.02
C ARG A 177 -19.71 -2.73 -9.31
N ASP A 178 -19.70 -4.03 -9.04
CA ASP A 178 -20.77 -4.80 -8.41
C ASP A 178 -20.57 -4.96 -6.89
N SER A 179 -19.68 -4.15 -6.30
CA SER A 179 -19.24 -4.26 -4.90
C SER A 179 -18.48 -5.53 -4.55
N THR A 180 -18.01 -6.31 -5.53
CA THR A 180 -17.09 -7.42 -5.24
C THR A 180 -15.77 -6.86 -4.72
N LEU A 181 -15.37 -7.27 -3.52
CA LEU A 181 -14.07 -6.95 -2.94
C LEU A 181 -13.04 -8.00 -3.39
N TYR A 182 -11.97 -7.55 -4.02
CA TYR A 182 -10.82 -8.36 -4.41
C TYR A 182 -9.65 -8.05 -3.49
N VAL A 183 -8.97 -9.09 -3.01
CA VAL A 183 -7.90 -8.97 -2.02
C VAL A 183 -6.68 -9.76 -2.48
N ALA A 184 -5.50 -9.20 -2.22
CA ALA A 184 -4.23 -9.90 -2.38
C ALA A 184 -3.31 -9.70 -1.16
N TRP A 185 -2.44 -10.69 -0.91
CA TRP A 185 -1.34 -10.62 0.05
C TRP A 185 -0.18 -11.52 -0.39
N ALA A 186 0.97 -11.35 0.23
CA ALA A 186 2.13 -12.22 0.06
C ALA A 186 2.07 -13.38 1.06
N ASP A 187 2.37 -14.57 0.56
CA ASP A 187 2.58 -15.78 1.34
C ASP A 187 3.88 -16.43 0.87
N ALA A 188 4.94 -16.23 1.64
CA ALA A 188 6.29 -16.75 1.38
C ALA A 188 6.76 -16.52 -0.07
N ASN A 189 6.65 -17.55 -0.91
CA ASN A 189 7.06 -17.56 -2.32
C ASN A 189 5.89 -17.42 -3.30
N SER A 190 4.77 -16.85 -2.85
CA SER A 190 3.60 -16.66 -3.70
C SER A 190 2.85 -15.37 -3.38
N ILE A 191 2.12 -14.87 -4.38
CA ILE A 191 1.03 -13.91 -4.14
C ILE A 191 -0.26 -14.70 -4.12
N VAL A 192 -1.04 -14.46 -3.07
CA VAL A 192 -2.33 -15.10 -2.81
C VAL A 192 -3.45 -14.11 -3.08
N PHE A 193 -4.58 -14.63 -3.55
CA PHE A 193 -5.75 -13.86 -3.91
C PHE A 193 -7.02 -14.53 -3.40
N THR A 194 -7.98 -13.70 -3.01
CA THR A 194 -9.37 -14.10 -2.77
C THR A 194 -10.32 -12.97 -3.11
N SER A 195 -11.62 -13.25 -3.08
CA SER A 195 -12.67 -12.25 -3.28
C SER A 195 -13.87 -12.50 -2.39
N SER A 196 -14.62 -11.43 -2.11
CA SER A 196 -15.89 -11.44 -1.40
C SER A 196 -16.96 -10.76 -2.24
N GLN A 197 -18.09 -11.44 -2.41
CA GLN A 197 -19.26 -10.94 -3.15
C GLN A 197 -20.41 -10.52 -2.21
N ASP A 198 -20.20 -10.61 -0.90
CA ASP A 198 -21.21 -10.35 0.14
C ASP A 198 -20.84 -9.18 1.04
N GLY A 199 -20.02 -8.26 0.51
CA GLY A 199 -19.58 -7.06 1.20
C GLY A 199 -18.65 -7.38 2.37
N GLY A 200 -17.71 -8.31 2.18
CA GLY A 200 -16.67 -8.66 3.14
C GLY A 200 -17.15 -9.52 4.32
N ARG A 201 -18.30 -10.21 4.21
CA ARG A 201 -18.80 -11.09 5.28
C ARG A 201 -18.24 -12.50 5.18
N SER A 202 -17.96 -12.96 3.97
CA SER A 202 -17.27 -14.21 3.68
C SER A 202 -16.40 -14.06 2.43
N PHE A 203 -15.43 -14.97 2.29
CA PHE A 203 -14.49 -14.98 1.18
C PHE A 203 -14.47 -16.36 0.52
N ALA A 204 -14.20 -16.37 -0.79
CA ALA A 204 -13.82 -17.60 -1.46
C ALA A 204 -12.54 -18.20 -0.84
N PRO A 205 -12.30 -19.51 -0.94
CA PRO A 205 -11.01 -20.08 -0.53
C PRO A 205 -9.85 -19.35 -1.24
N PRO A 206 -8.86 -18.83 -0.49
CA PRO A 206 -7.73 -18.13 -1.07
C PRO A 206 -6.86 -19.07 -1.90
N ARG A 207 -6.24 -18.54 -2.94
CA ARG A 207 -5.38 -19.31 -3.85
C ARG A 207 -4.17 -18.51 -4.29
N SER A 208 -3.06 -19.20 -4.51
CA SER A 208 -1.92 -18.62 -5.20
C SER A 208 -2.29 -18.22 -6.64
N ILE A 209 -1.85 -17.04 -7.08
CA ILE A 209 -2.04 -16.54 -8.45
C ILE A 209 -0.73 -16.44 -9.22
N VAL A 210 0.41 -16.35 -8.51
CA VAL A 210 1.74 -16.35 -9.10
C VAL A 210 2.79 -16.78 -8.06
N ALA A 211 3.80 -17.52 -8.50
CA ALA A 211 5.00 -17.79 -7.72
C ALA A 211 5.97 -16.60 -7.80
N VAL A 212 6.58 -16.26 -6.68
CA VAL A 212 7.51 -15.13 -6.52
C VAL A 212 8.77 -15.56 -5.76
N ALA A 213 9.86 -14.81 -5.92
CA ALA A 213 10.93 -14.87 -4.93
C ALA A 213 10.42 -14.28 -3.59
N PRO A 214 11.06 -14.59 -2.45
CA PRO A 214 10.69 -14.00 -1.18
C PRO A 214 10.50 -12.47 -1.26
N ILE A 215 9.37 -12.00 -0.76
CA ILE A 215 8.96 -10.59 -0.82
C ILE A 215 9.74 -9.66 0.11
N MET A 216 10.48 -10.20 1.06
CA MET A 216 11.41 -9.45 1.90
C MET A 216 12.82 -9.64 1.36
N PHE A 217 13.49 -8.53 1.05
CA PHE A 217 14.82 -8.55 0.45
C PHE A 217 15.64 -7.33 0.86
N HIS A 218 16.93 -7.39 0.58
CA HIS A 218 17.86 -6.32 0.90
C HIS A 218 18.25 -5.56 -0.38
N VAL A 219 18.08 -4.25 -0.36
CA VAL A 219 18.59 -3.33 -1.38
C VAL A 219 19.72 -2.52 -0.74
N GLN A 220 20.87 -2.44 -1.40
CA GLN A 220 22.03 -1.71 -0.88
C GLN A 220 21.65 -0.26 -0.51
N ALA A 221 22.16 0.26 0.61
CA ALA A 221 21.90 1.62 1.06
C ALA A 221 20.46 1.89 1.52
N VAL A 222 19.57 0.88 1.58
CA VAL A 222 18.17 1.02 1.98
C VAL A 222 17.91 0.22 3.26
N ALA A 223 17.40 0.88 4.30
CA ALA A 223 17.28 0.30 5.64
C ALA A 223 16.47 -1.01 5.70
N ARG A 224 15.41 -1.12 4.90
CA ARG A 224 14.65 -2.34 4.62
C ARG A 224 13.93 -2.20 3.28
N ALA A 225 13.66 -3.29 2.60
CA ALA A 225 12.91 -3.29 1.35
C ALA A 225 11.97 -4.49 1.31
N ASN A 226 10.85 -4.30 0.63
CA ASN A 226 9.84 -5.31 0.44
C ASN A 226 9.24 -5.21 -0.97
N GLY A 227 8.53 -6.25 -1.37
CA GLY A 227 7.87 -6.38 -2.66
C GLY A 227 6.41 -6.78 -2.54
N PHE A 228 5.69 -6.24 -1.55
CA PHE A 228 4.28 -6.59 -1.31
C PHE A 228 3.40 -6.40 -2.55
N PRO A 229 2.38 -7.25 -2.73
CA PRO A 229 1.45 -7.09 -3.84
C PRO A 229 0.56 -5.87 -3.66
N VAL A 230 0.34 -5.14 -4.75
CA VAL A 230 -0.65 -4.07 -4.84
C VAL A 230 -1.67 -4.44 -5.92
N ILE A 231 -2.94 -4.52 -5.54
CA ILE A 231 -4.05 -4.77 -6.47
C ILE A 231 -4.81 -3.48 -6.80
N ALA A 232 -5.14 -3.29 -8.08
CA ALA A 232 -6.01 -2.24 -8.56
C ALA A 232 -6.95 -2.77 -9.65
N ILE A 233 -8.01 -2.01 -9.98
CA ILE A 233 -9.04 -2.39 -10.93
C ILE A 233 -9.33 -1.26 -11.92
N ASP A 234 -9.55 -1.60 -13.19
CA ASP A 234 -10.23 -0.71 -14.13
C ASP A 234 -11.75 -0.88 -13.96
N PRO A 235 -12.47 0.05 -13.31
CA PRO A 235 -13.90 -0.10 -13.03
C PRO A 235 -14.76 -0.08 -14.31
N ARG A 236 -14.20 0.34 -15.46
CA ARG A 236 -14.92 0.33 -16.74
C ARG A 236 -14.97 -1.06 -17.34
N THR A 237 -13.99 -1.92 -17.05
CA THR A 237 -13.85 -3.27 -17.63
C THR A 237 -13.82 -4.41 -16.61
N ASP A 238 -13.77 -4.10 -15.30
CA ASP A 238 -13.48 -5.05 -14.21
C ASP A 238 -12.14 -5.78 -14.37
N LYS A 239 -11.22 -5.24 -15.17
CA LYS A 239 -9.88 -5.79 -15.32
C LYS A 239 -9.07 -5.52 -14.04
N LEU A 240 -8.53 -6.58 -13.46
CA LEU A 240 -7.65 -6.50 -12.30
C LEU A 240 -6.19 -6.40 -12.75
N TYR A 241 -5.42 -5.66 -11.97
CA TYR A 241 -3.97 -5.52 -12.08
C TYR A 241 -3.36 -5.84 -10.73
N VAL A 242 -2.33 -6.67 -10.71
CA VAL A 242 -1.55 -6.95 -9.50
C VAL A 242 -0.09 -6.69 -9.82
N THR A 243 0.56 -5.83 -9.01
CA THR A 243 1.99 -5.52 -9.12
C THR A 243 2.74 -5.92 -7.87
N TRP A 244 3.98 -6.37 -8.02
CA TRP A 244 4.90 -6.71 -6.93
C TRP A 244 6.34 -6.45 -7.37
N SER A 245 7.27 -6.44 -6.41
CA SER A 245 8.70 -6.46 -6.69
C SER A 245 9.30 -7.76 -6.21
N ASP A 246 10.21 -8.36 -6.98
CA ASP A 246 11.02 -9.47 -6.49
C ASP A 246 12.32 -9.61 -7.28
N TYR A 247 13.21 -10.48 -6.80
CA TYR A 247 14.56 -10.66 -7.34
C TYR A 247 14.73 -11.93 -8.19
N ARG A 248 13.65 -12.44 -8.79
CA ARG A 248 13.72 -13.68 -9.61
C ARG A 248 14.71 -13.57 -10.78
N ASN A 249 14.98 -12.34 -11.23
CA ASN A 249 15.93 -12.01 -12.28
C ASN A 249 17.30 -11.59 -11.72
N GLY A 250 17.68 -12.00 -10.49
CA GLY A 250 19.01 -11.72 -9.92
C GLY A 250 19.24 -10.29 -9.42
N ASP A 251 18.57 -9.30 -10.00
CA ASP A 251 18.30 -7.96 -9.46
C ASP A 251 16.80 -7.83 -9.14
N VAL A 252 16.45 -6.83 -8.32
CA VAL A 252 15.04 -6.58 -7.99
C VAL A 252 14.35 -5.87 -9.16
N ASP A 253 13.32 -6.50 -9.71
CA ASP A 253 12.49 -5.94 -10.77
C ASP A 253 11.07 -5.67 -10.25
N VAL A 254 10.32 -4.81 -10.94
CA VAL A 254 8.88 -4.61 -10.71
C VAL A 254 8.09 -5.38 -11.76
N PHE A 255 7.10 -6.15 -11.34
CA PHE A 255 6.27 -6.98 -12.20
C PHE A 255 4.79 -6.60 -12.11
N CYS A 256 4.05 -6.94 -13.16
CA CYS A 256 2.60 -6.82 -13.24
C CYS A 256 2.02 -8.09 -13.86
N LEU A 257 0.84 -8.50 -13.39
CA LEU A 257 -0.04 -9.45 -14.11
C LEU A 257 -1.47 -8.92 -14.07
N THR A 258 -2.32 -9.40 -14.97
CA THR A 258 -3.71 -8.91 -15.07
C THR A 258 -4.71 -10.06 -15.16
N SER A 259 -5.94 -9.80 -14.73
CA SER A 259 -7.08 -10.70 -14.96
C SER A 259 -8.18 -9.96 -15.71
N GLN A 260 -8.80 -10.64 -16.67
CA GLN A 260 -9.94 -10.12 -17.46
C GLN A 260 -11.27 -10.78 -17.07
N ASP A 261 -11.23 -11.73 -16.14
CA ASP A 261 -12.35 -12.56 -15.73
C ASP A 261 -12.48 -12.55 -14.20
N ARG A 262 -12.32 -11.38 -13.58
CA ARG A 262 -12.56 -11.15 -12.15
C ARG A 262 -11.73 -12.05 -11.23
N GLY A 263 -10.50 -12.33 -11.65
CA GLY A 263 -9.54 -13.13 -10.88
C GLY A 263 -9.76 -14.63 -10.99
N HIS A 264 -10.46 -15.14 -12.03
CA HIS A 264 -10.50 -16.58 -12.31
C HIS A 264 -9.21 -17.06 -12.98
N THR A 265 -8.73 -16.33 -14.00
CA THR A 265 -7.45 -16.57 -14.66
C THR A 265 -6.59 -15.32 -14.69
N TRP A 266 -5.29 -15.52 -14.85
CA TRP A 266 -4.29 -14.44 -14.83
C TRP A 266 -3.36 -14.56 -16.03
N SER A 267 -2.94 -13.41 -16.55
CA SER A 267 -1.92 -13.34 -17.60
C SER A 267 -0.56 -13.80 -17.08
N PRO A 268 0.38 -14.16 -17.98
CA PRO A 268 1.79 -14.19 -17.61
C PRO A 268 2.24 -12.85 -17.02
N SER A 269 3.27 -12.91 -16.16
CA SER A 269 3.91 -11.72 -15.59
C SER A 269 4.61 -10.90 -16.68
N VAL A 270 4.45 -9.59 -16.63
CA VAL A 270 5.12 -8.59 -17.46
C VAL A 270 6.00 -7.74 -16.56
N ARG A 271 7.23 -7.46 -17.00
CA ARG A 271 8.11 -6.54 -16.27
C ARG A 271 7.69 -5.09 -16.54
N VAL A 272 7.59 -4.31 -15.48
CA VAL A 272 7.16 -2.89 -15.50
C VAL A 272 8.33 -1.98 -15.84
N ASN A 273 9.52 -2.26 -15.31
CA ASN A 273 10.76 -1.60 -15.67
C ASN A 273 11.33 -2.15 -17.00
N SER A 274 12.15 -1.34 -17.67
CA SER A 274 12.49 -1.48 -19.09
C SER A 274 14.01 -1.43 -19.38
N ASP A 275 14.84 -1.52 -18.36
CA ASP A 275 16.30 -1.70 -18.42
C ASP A 275 16.68 -3.10 -18.99
N ALA A 276 17.91 -3.56 -18.88
CA ALA A 276 18.24 -4.90 -19.35
C ALA A 276 17.99 -5.92 -18.23
N VAL A 277 17.40 -7.07 -18.55
CA VAL A 277 17.21 -8.13 -17.53
C VAL A 277 18.57 -8.62 -17.06
N HIS A 278 18.72 -8.84 -15.74
CA HIS A 278 19.98 -9.28 -15.12
C HIS A 278 21.12 -8.24 -15.25
N ASP A 279 20.82 -6.94 -15.29
CA ASP A 279 21.85 -5.89 -15.39
C ASP A 279 22.37 -5.39 -14.03
N GLY A 280 21.80 -5.87 -12.93
CA GLY A 280 22.23 -5.55 -11.57
C GLY A 280 21.68 -4.23 -11.03
N ALA A 281 20.74 -3.58 -11.72
CA ALA A 281 20.07 -2.38 -11.22
C ALA A 281 18.74 -2.72 -10.53
N ASP A 282 18.59 -2.34 -9.26
CA ASP A 282 17.35 -2.64 -8.52
C ASP A 282 16.23 -1.62 -8.77
N GLN A 283 14.98 -2.11 -8.77
CA GLN A 283 13.74 -1.33 -8.72
C GLN A 283 12.84 -1.76 -7.56
N PHE A 284 12.45 -0.83 -6.69
CA PHE A 284 11.83 -1.16 -5.41
C PHE A 284 10.79 -0.12 -4.93
N PHE A 285 10.02 -0.48 -3.89
CA PHE A 285 8.88 0.26 -3.34
C PHE A 285 7.90 0.78 -4.38
N HIS A 286 7.42 -0.14 -5.23
CA HIS A 286 6.41 0.17 -6.23
C HIS A 286 5.05 0.45 -5.60
N TRP A 287 4.22 1.25 -6.27
CA TRP A 287 2.80 1.37 -5.97
C TRP A 287 1.99 1.58 -7.25
N LEU A 288 0.76 1.07 -7.28
CA LEU A 288 -0.08 0.99 -8.47
C LEU A 288 -1.37 1.81 -8.30
N ALA A 289 -1.75 2.53 -9.36
CA ALA A 289 -3.09 3.07 -9.54
C ALA A 289 -3.59 2.83 -10.96
N VAL A 290 -4.89 2.60 -11.10
CA VAL A 290 -5.57 2.58 -12.40
C VAL A 290 -6.47 3.80 -12.47
N ASP A 291 -6.34 4.60 -13.53
CA ASP A 291 -7.17 5.78 -13.74
C ASP A 291 -8.60 5.35 -14.12
N PRO A 292 -9.61 5.61 -13.28
CA PRO A 292 -10.97 5.13 -13.54
C PRO A 292 -11.62 5.81 -14.75
N ALA A 293 -11.09 6.94 -15.23
CA ALA A 293 -11.65 7.65 -16.38
C ALA A 293 -11.22 7.04 -17.73
N ASN A 294 -10.00 6.51 -17.83
CA ASN A 294 -9.43 6.03 -19.10
C ASN A 294 -8.82 4.62 -19.04
N GLY A 295 -8.71 4.03 -17.84
CA GLY A 295 -8.15 2.71 -17.55
C GLY A 295 -6.66 2.55 -17.84
N ALA A 296 -5.91 3.65 -17.97
CA ALA A 296 -4.47 3.59 -17.95
C ALA A 296 -3.99 3.18 -16.55
N ALA A 297 -3.06 2.23 -16.50
CA ALA A 297 -2.40 1.82 -15.27
C ALA A 297 -1.09 2.59 -15.09
N TYR A 298 -0.82 3.03 -13.88
CA TYR A 298 0.35 3.79 -13.50
C TYR A 298 1.06 3.13 -12.32
N VAL A 299 2.37 2.98 -12.42
CA VAL A 299 3.19 2.41 -11.34
C VAL A 299 4.30 3.39 -11.01
N ILE A 300 4.33 3.88 -9.77
CA ILE A 300 5.47 4.63 -9.23
C ILE A 300 6.45 3.62 -8.62
N TYR A 301 7.75 3.84 -8.74
CA TYR A 301 8.78 3.04 -8.05
C TYR A 301 10.13 3.78 -8.01
N TYR A 302 11.04 3.33 -7.15
CA TYR A 302 12.44 3.79 -7.15
C TYR A 302 13.25 2.95 -8.13
N ASP A 303 14.09 3.59 -8.93
CA ASP A 303 14.86 2.96 -10.01
C ASP A 303 16.34 3.35 -9.93
N ARG A 304 17.23 2.35 -9.96
CA ARG A 304 18.67 2.55 -9.82
C ARG A 304 19.44 2.39 -11.13
N ARG A 305 18.76 2.18 -12.27
CA ARG A 305 19.40 1.92 -13.58
C ARG A 305 20.36 3.02 -14.05
N SER A 306 20.19 4.25 -13.54
CA SER A 306 21.07 5.38 -13.88
C SER A 306 22.34 5.47 -13.01
N ASP A 307 22.50 4.60 -12.01
CA ASP A 307 23.69 4.56 -11.15
C ASP A 307 24.44 3.23 -11.32
N PRO A 308 25.60 3.24 -11.99
CA PRO A 308 26.44 2.05 -12.17
C PRO A 308 26.91 1.38 -10.88
N THR A 309 26.85 2.06 -9.74
CA THR A 309 27.19 1.47 -8.44
C THR A 309 26.01 0.77 -7.77
N ASN A 310 24.84 0.78 -8.41
CA ASN A 310 23.57 0.35 -7.85
C ASN A 310 23.43 0.93 -6.43
N ARG A 311 23.65 2.26 -6.36
CA ARG A 311 23.70 3.22 -5.24
C ARG A 311 22.44 4.04 -5.00
N LYS A 312 22.27 4.96 -5.91
CA LYS A 312 21.32 6.06 -5.88
C LYS A 312 20.08 5.68 -6.65
N ALA A 313 18.95 6.17 -6.18
CA ALA A 313 17.66 5.94 -6.81
C ALA A 313 17.13 7.22 -7.44
N ARG A 314 16.37 7.04 -8.52
CA ARG A 314 15.46 8.03 -9.08
C ARG A 314 14.03 7.57 -8.85
N VAL A 315 13.07 8.49 -8.78
CA VAL A 315 11.66 8.11 -8.84
C VAL A 315 11.21 8.01 -10.30
N VAL A 316 10.60 6.89 -10.66
CA VAL A 316 10.10 6.62 -12.01
C VAL A 316 8.61 6.41 -11.97
N LEU A 317 7.94 6.91 -13.01
CA LEU A 317 6.54 6.63 -13.31
C LEU A 317 6.46 5.73 -14.55
N ALA A 318 5.95 4.52 -14.39
CA ALA A 318 5.58 3.66 -15.51
C ALA A 318 4.10 3.83 -15.86
N ARG A 319 3.78 3.78 -17.15
CA ARG A 319 2.41 3.90 -17.67
C ARG A 319 2.10 2.78 -18.67
N SER A 320 0.96 2.12 -18.49
CA SER A 320 0.38 1.21 -19.46
C SER A 320 -0.97 1.74 -19.95
N THR A 321 -1.14 1.82 -21.26
CA THR A 321 -2.42 2.15 -21.93
C THR A 321 -2.97 0.98 -22.73
N ASP A 322 -2.35 -0.20 -22.60
CA ASP A 322 -2.63 -1.38 -23.42
C ASP A 322 -3.19 -2.55 -22.60
N GLY A 323 -3.63 -2.27 -21.37
CA GLY A 323 -4.24 -3.25 -20.48
C GLY A 323 -3.23 -4.07 -19.68
N GLY A 324 -2.04 -3.50 -19.40
CA GLY A 324 -0.95 -4.12 -18.63
C GLY A 324 -0.03 -5.03 -19.46
N ARG A 325 -0.08 -4.96 -20.79
CA ARG A 325 0.77 -5.79 -21.68
C ARG A 325 2.17 -5.21 -21.84
N SER A 326 2.30 -3.89 -21.74
CA SER A 326 3.59 -3.20 -21.73
C SER A 326 3.50 -1.89 -20.95
N PHE A 327 4.66 -1.39 -20.53
CA PHE A 327 4.80 -0.14 -19.77
C PHE A 327 5.85 0.78 -20.43
N THR A 328 5.52 2.07 -20.51
CA THR A 328 6.49 3.12 -20.84
C THR A 328 6.97 3.77 -19.53
N ASN A 329 8.29 3.86 -19.32
CA ASN A 329 8.87 4.46 -18.11
C ASN A 329 9.24 5.93 -18.34
N TYR A 330 8.94 6.79 -17.35
CA TYR A 330 9.29 8.20 -17.33
C TYR A 330 10.09 8.51 -16.07
N ALA A 331 11.26 9.13 -16.21
CA ALA A 331 11.94 9.74 -15.08
C ALA A 331 11.02 10.81 -14.47
N TRP A 332 10.53 10.58 -13.25
CA TRP A 332 9.60 11.52 -12.59
C TRP A 332 10.36 12.61 -11.84
N THR A 333 11.51 12.27 -11.26
CA THR A 333 12.46 13.25 -10.73
C THR A 333 13.61 13.48 -11.70
N ASP A 334 14.19 14.67 -11.71
CA ASP A 334 15.35 15.03 -12.55
C ASP A 334 16.69 14.58 -11.95
N THR A 335 16.75 14.44 -10.63
CA THR A 335 17.94 14.05 -9.89
C THR A 335 17.77 12.68 -9.22
N VAL A 336 18.90 12.02 -9.00
CA VAL A 336 18.99 10.82 -8.16
C VAL A 336 19.31 11.22 -6.72
N PHE A 337 18.95 10.39 -5.75
CA PHE A 337 19.33 10.56 -4.35
C PHE A 337 19.96 9.28 -3.78
N ASP A 338 20.87 9.42 -2.81
CA ASP A 338 21.41 8.28 -2.06
C ASP A 338 20.54 8.07 -0.81
N PRO A 339 19.85 6.93 -0.66
CA PRO A 339 19.06 6.66 0.54
C PRO A 339 19.91 6.57 1.83
N ALA A 340 21.20 6.24 1.73
CA ALA A 340 22.17 6.24 2.83
C ALA A 340 21.67 5.61 4.15
N GLU A 341 20.99 4.47 4.05
CA GLU A 341 20.46 3.65 5.15
C GLU A 341 19.45 4.38 6.06
N VAL A 342 18.83 5.47 5.58
CA VAL A 342 17.68 6.06 6.29
C VAL A 342 16.42 5.26 6.03
N PHE A 343 15.46 5.35 6.95
CA PHE A 343 14.15 4.76 6.73
C PHE A 343 13.34 5.65 5.78
N LEU A 344 13.10 5.12 4.58
CA LEU A 344 12.24 5.74 3.56
C LEU A 344 10.75 5.41 3.78
N GLY A 345 10.41 4.60 4.77
CA GLY A 345 9.10 3.95 4.83
C GLY A 345 9.11 2.63 4.05
N ASP A 346 7.94 2.00 3.99
CA ASP A 346 7.73 0.73 3.29
C ASP A 346 6.93 0.86 2.00
N TYR A 347 6.43 2.07 1.72
CA TYR A 347 5.45 2.33 0.69
C TYR A 347 5.72 3.65 0.00
N THR A 348 5.32 3.72 -1.26
CA THR A 348 5.02 4.97 -1.95
C THR A 348 3.51 5.03 -2.18
N GLY A 349 2.98 6.18 -2.59
CA GLY A 349 1.55 6.34 -2.89
C GLY A 349 1.33 6.94 -4.27
N ILE A 350 0.28 6.50 -4.96
CA ILE A 350 -0.11 7.05 -6.26
C ILE A 350 -1.64 7.05 -6.40
N ALA A 351 -2.16 8.09 -7.04
CA ALA A 351 -3.56 8.21 -7.45
C ALA A 351 -3.63 8.79 -8.87
N ALA A 352 -4.63 8.38 -9.66
CA ALA A 352 -4.80 8.86 -11.03
C ALA A 352 -6.26 9.18 -11.33
N GLN A 353 -6.49 10.26 -12.08
CA GLN A 353 -7.82 10.67 -12.52
C GLN A 353 -7.72 11.50 -13.81
N GLY A 354 -8.37 11.05 -14.87
CA GLY A 354 -8.54 11.85 -16.10
C GLY A 354 -7.22 12.20 -16.80
N GLY A 355 -6.23 11.32 -16.75
CA GLY A 355 -4.90 11.51 -17.30
C GLY A 355 -3.92 12.23 -16.37
N ARG A 356 -4.38 12.74 -15.23
CA ARG A 356 -3.51 13.33 -14.20
C ARG A 356 -3.17 12.31 -13.13
N VAL A 357 -1.90 12.26 -12.76
CA VAL A 357 -1.33 11.32 -11.81
C VAL A 357 -0.69 12.10 -10.67
N TYR A 358 -0.98 11.71 -9.45
CA TYR A 358 -0.47 12.31 -8.22
C TYR A 358 0.33 11.25 -7.46
N GLY A 359 1.60 11.51 -7.22
CA GLY A 359 2.49 10.63 -6.46
C GLY A 359 2.87 11.24 -5.12
N VAL A 360 3.09 10.40 -4.11
CA VAL A 360 3.74 10.75 -2.85
C VAL A 360 4.85 9.72 -2.58
N TRP A 361 6.03 10.21 -2.23
CA TRP A 361 7.19 9.37 -1.97
C TRP A 361 8.15 10.07 -1.01
N THR A 362 9.23 9.39 -0.66
CA THR A 362 10.22 9.85 0.30
C THR A 362 11.59 9.93 -0.33
N GLU A 363 12.38 10.90 0.06
CA GLU A 363 13.79 10.97 -0.34
C GLU A 363 14.64 11.34 0.86
N LYS A 364 15.92 10.93 0.84
CA LYS A 364 16.90 11.52 1.73
C LYS A 364 17.38 12.86 1.13
N PRO A 365 17.31 13.98 1.86
CA PRO A 365 17.87 15.23 1.38
C PRO A 365 19.40 15.18 1.31
N GLU A 366 19.99 16.03 0.46
CA GLU A 366 21.46 16.21 0.32
C GLU A 366 22.07 16.97 1.53
N LEU A 367 21.76 16.51 2.74
CA LEU A 367 22.31 16.97 4.00
C LEU A 367 23.11 15.80 4.61
N PRO A 368 24.45 15.78 4.49
CA PRO A 368 25.26 14.59 4.77
C PRO A 368 25.14 14.05 6.21
N ARG A 369 24.77 14.89 7.18
CA ARG A 369 24.64 14.51 8.60
C ARG A 369 23.20 14.30 9.07
N SER A 370 22.22 14.63 8.23
CA SER A 370 20.82 14.46 8.58
C SER A 370 20.41 12.99 8.37
N ARG A 371 19.65 12.46 9.34
CA ARG A 371 18.93 11.19 9.22
C ARG A 371 17.48 11.41 8.79
N ASP A 372 17.13 12.64 8.46
CA ASP A 372 15.78 13.02 8.08
C ASP A 372 15.47 12.47 6.70
N THR A 373 14.18 12.25 6.51
CA THR A 373 13.59 11.88 5.24
C THR A 373 12.59 12.98 4.90
N ILE A 374 12.54 13.40 3.64
CA ILE A 374 11.56 14.38 3.17
C ILE A 374 10.45 13.66 2.41
N VAL A 375 9.20 14.00 2.72
CA VAL A 375 8.05 13.56 1.93
C VAL A 375 7.88 14.53 0.76
N ARG A 376 7.86 14.00 -0.45
CA ARG A 376 7.61 14.74 -1.68
C ARG A 376 6.28 14.33 -2.28
N VAL A 377 5.70 15.28 -3.01
CA VAL A 377 4.50 15.10 -3.80
C VAL A 377 4.80 15.54 -5.23
N GLY A 378 4.28 14.78 -6.20
CA GLY A 378 4.51 15.03 -7.62
C GLY A 378 3.23 14.92 -8.42
N VAL A 379 3.16 15.66 -9.53
CA VAL A 379 2.06 15.61 -10.49
C VAL A 379 2.62 15.31 -11.88
N ALA A 380 2.00 14.39 -12.59
CA ALA A 380 2.21 14.17 -14.02
C ALA A 380 0.89 14.33 -14.78
N ASP A 381 0.90 15.00 -15.93
CA ASP A 381 -0.28 15.23 -16.74
C ASP A 381 -0.11 14.57 -18.13
N PHE A 382 -0.87 13.50 -18.36
CA PHE A 382 -0.98 12.77 -19.62
C PHE A 382 -2.29 13.08 -20.34
N GLY A 383 -3.05 14.08 -19.88
CA GLY A 383 -4.25 14.55 -20.56
C GLY A 383 -3.93 15.08 -21.97
N THR A 384 -4.84 14.87 -22.90
CA THR A 384 -4.78 15.54 -24.20
C THR A 384 -5.01 17.04 -23.99
N LYS A 385 -4.09 17.88 -24.47
CA LYS A 385 -4.34 19.32 -24.61
C LYS A 385 -5.50 19.61 -25.55
#